data_AF-A0A8S9KIV7-F1
#
_entry.id   AF-A0A8S9KIV7-F1
#
_cell.length_a   1.000
_cell.length_b   1.000
_cell.length_c   1.000
_cell.angle_alpha   90.00
_cell.angle_beta   90.00
_cell.angle_gamma   90.00
#
_symmetry.space_group_name_H-M   'P 1'
#
loop_
_entity.id
_entity.type
_entity.pdbx_description
1 polymer ?
#
loop_
_entity_poly.entity_id
_entity_poly.type
_entity_poly.pdbx_seq_one_letter_code
_entity_poly.pdbx_strand_id
1 'polypeptide(L)'
;MFAKNLKKPIFTGSKIIDEDNNPLQIILVNDSNNDHYIAPVNLDRPIRLDIVALHGDFPSGDKWSSDEFDRNIVKERDGKRPLLAGDVTVTVRNGVGTIGDIEFTDNSSWIRSRKFKIGVKVAKGSSGQGVAVCEAMTEAFNVRDHRGEYFDDEKLYRTARLVTAAVIAKVHTIDWTIELLKTDTLTAGMRINWYGFLGKKVKDTIGARFGPILSGLVGMKKPRDHGVPYSLTEEFVSVYRMHCLLPDTLSLRHIRSESVDKANPAIEREVPMTELIGKEGGTKDSRIGFEQLLVSMGHQSCGALTLWNYPNWMRNLVAQDINGDDRTNLIDMAALEIYRDRERGVPRYNEFRKNLLMSPINKWEDLTDSEEAIKVLKEVYEGDIDKLDLNVGLHAEKKIKGFAISETAFFIFLLVASRRLEADRFFTTNFNEKTYTKEGLEWVNTTESLKDVIDRHFPSLTNKWMRCTSAFSVWSSDPDPTNWLPLYLRSAP
;
A
#
# COMPACT_ATOMS: atom_id res chain seq x y z
N MET A 1 -12.64 -1.38 -42.71
CA MET A 1 -11.40 -1.00 -42.00
C MET A 1 -11.46 0.44 -41.50
N PHE A 2 -10.58 0.83 -40.58
CA PHE A 2 -10.37 2.24 -40.20
C PHE A 2 -9.50 2.93 -41.25
N ALA A 3 -9.87 4.15 -41.65
CA ALA A 3 -9.17 4.88 -42.72
C ALA A 3 -7.75 5.31 -42.34
N LYS A 4 -7.54 5.66 -41.07
CA LYS A 4 -6.28 6.20 -40.52
C LYS A 4 -6.06 5.70 -39.10
N ASN A 5 -4.83 5.86 -38.62
CA ASN A 5 -4.50 5.55 -37.23
C ASN A 5 -5.08 6.57 -36.26
N LEU A 6 -5.25 6.16 -35.01
CA LEU A 6 -5.70 7.02 -33.92
C LEU A 6 -4.58 7.97 -33.49
N LYS A 7 -4.92 9.23 -33.17
CA LYS A 7 -4.01 10.13 -32.47
C LYS A 7 -3.72 9.63 -31.06
N LYS A 8 -2.43 9.60 -30.70
CA LYS A 8 -1.94 9.19 -29.37
C LYS A 8 -1.16 10.33 -28.72
N PRO A 9 -1.09 10.40 -27.37
CA PRO A 9 -1.75 9.53 -26.38
C PRO A 9 -3.26 9.77 -26.30
N ILE A 10 -4.01 8.76 -25.84
CA ILE A 10 -5.46 8.85 -25.58
C ILE A 10 -5.66 8.86 -24.06
N PHE A 11 -6.44 9.81 -23.56
CA PHE A 11 -6.83 9.91 -22.16
C PHE A 11 -8.33 9.63 -21.98
N THR A 12 -8.73 9.20 -20.79
CA THR A 12 -10.15 9.01 -20.44
C THR A 12 -10.93 10.32 -20.58
N GLY A 13 -12.12 10.31 -21.16
CA GLY A 13 -12.94 11.52 -21.36
C GLY A 13 -12.42 12.47 -22.44
N SER A 14 -11.38 12.08 -23.19
CA SER A 14 -10.94 12.79 -24.38
C SER A 14 -11.60 12.21 -25.63
N LYS A 15 -11.98 13.09 -26.56
CA LYS A 15 -12.47 12.69 -27.89
C LYS A 15 -11.42 11.88 -28.63
N ILE A 16 -11.82 10.76 -29.22
CA ILE A 16 -10.94 9.93 -30.04
C ILE A 16 -11.00 10.43 -31.49
N ILE A 17 -9.84 10.80 -32.02
CA ILE A 17 -9.68 11.36 -33.36
C ILE A 17 -8.54 10.66 -34.10
N ASP A 18 -8.50 10.83 -35.42
CA ASP A 18 -7.40 10.32 -36.24
C ASP A 18 -6.12 11.15 -36.06
N GLU A 19 -5.01 10.62 -36.56
CA GLU A 19 -3.68 11.24 -36.49
C GLU A 19 -3.59 12.66 -37.10
N ASP A 20 -4.53 13.01 -37.98
CA ASP A 20 -4.62 14.32 -38.63
C ASP A 20 -5.62 15.28 -37.93
N ASN A 21 -6.15 14.89 -36.76
CA ASN A 21 -7.14 15.61 -35.95
C ASN A 21 -8.55 15.66 -36.55
N ASN A 22 -8.92 14.70 -37.38
CA ASN A 22 -10.28 14.56 -37.91
C ASN A 22 -11.07 13.47 -37.16
N PRO A 23 -12.41 13.49 -37.24
CA PRO A 23 -13.22 12.37 -36.77
C PRO A 23 -12.83 11.06 -37.45
N LEU A 24 -12.93 9.95 -36.72
CA LEU A 24 -12.57 8.64 -37.26
C LEU A 24 -13.47 8.26 -38.44
N GLN A 25 -12.88 7.66 -39.47
CA GLN A 25 -13.61 7.17 -40.63
C GLN A 25 -13.48 5.65 -40.78
N ILE A 26 -14.60 5.02 -41.09
CA ILE A 26 -14.69 3.62 -41.48
C ILE A 26 -14.94 3.55 -42.98
N ILE A 27 -14.14 2.73 -43.65
CA ILE A 27 -14.24 2.48 -45.09
C ILE A 27 -14.58 1.00 -45.29
N LEU A 28 -15.61 0.74 -46.08
CA LEU A 28 -15.92 -0.61 -46.59
C LEU A 28 -15.01 -0.90 -47.77
N VAL A 29 -14.32 -2.04 -47.70
CA VAL A 29 -13.29 -2.44 -48.67
C VAL A 29 -13.58 -3.86 -49.11
N ASN A 30 -13.17 -4.21 -50.33
CA ASN A 30 -13.31 -5.57 -50.85
C ASN A 30 -12.08 -6.40 -50.46
N ASP A 31 -12.33 -7.59 -49.90
CA ASP A 31 -11.32 -8.54 -49.43
C ASP A 31 -10.51 -9.20 -50.57
N SER A 32 -10.96 -9.05 -51.82
CA SER A 32 -10.36 -9.74 -52.98
C SER A 32 -9.16 -9.03 -53.65
N ASN A 33 -8.78 -7.83 -53.22
CA ASN A 33 -7.65 -7.09 -53.82
C ASN A 33 -6.42 -7.06 -52.92
N ASN A 34 -5.44 -7.88 -53.27
CA ASN A 34 -4.12 -7.95 -52.65
C ASN A 34 -3.15 -6.84 -53.13
N ASP A 35 -3.64 -5.78 -53.78
CA ASP A 35 -2.79 -4.74 -54.40
C ASP A 35 -3.30 -3.31 -54.12
N HIS A 36 -2.45 -2.55 -53.43
CA HIS A 36 -2.17 -1.09 -53.39
C HIS A 36 -3.23 0.00 -53.68
N TYR A 37 -4.50 -0.30 -53.95
CA TYR A 37 -5.58 0.70 -54.06
C TYR A 37 -6.83 0.26 -53.30
N ILE A 38 -7.00 0.84 -52.11
CA ILE A 38 -8.16 0.65 -51.25
C ILE A 38 -9.25 1.64 -51.68
N ALA A 39 -10.09 1.25 -52.64
CA ALA A 39 -11.26 2.04 -53.03
C ALA A 39 -12.49 1.64 -52.18
N PRO A 40 -13.27 2.62 -51.66
CA PRO A 40 -14.51 2.32 -50.94
C PRO A 40 -15.50 1.54 -51.82
N VAL A 41 -16.05 0.46 -51.28
CA VAL A 41 -17.13 -0.30 -51.92
C VAL A 41 -18.47 0.34 -51.57
N ASN A 42 -19.26 0.70 -52.58
CA ASN A 42 -20.61 1.19 -52.38
C ASN A 42 -21.61 0.03 -52.26
N LEU A 43 -22.56 0.16 -51.34
CA LEU A 43 -23.68 -0.75 -51.18
C LEU A 43 -24.98 0.04 -51.43
N ASP A 44 -25.97 -0.60 -52.06
CA ASP A 44 -27.21 0.06 -52.47
C ASP A 44 -28.04 0.57 -51.27
N ARG A 45 -27.77 0.08 -50.07
CA ARG A 45 -28.40 0.52 -48.82
C ARG A 45 -27.37 0.88 -47.76
N PRO A 46 -27.68 1.88 -46.90
CA PRO A 46 -26.83 2.20 -45.76
C PRO A 46 -26.72 1.03 -44.79
N ILE A 47 -25.50 0.77 -44.31
CA ILE A 47 -25.24 -0.20 -43.24
C ILE A 47 -25.03 0.55 -41.93
N ARG A 48 -25.62 0.04 -40.85
CA ARG A 48 -25.36 0.52 -39.49
C ARG A 48 -24.33 -0.38 -38.82
N LEU A 49 -23.31 0.23 -38.23
CA LEU A 49 -22.26 -0.43 -37.49
C LEU A 49 -22.31 -0.02 -36.01
N ASP A 50 -22.08 -0.99 -35.13
CA ASP A 50 -21.85 -0.76 -33.70
C ASP A 50 -20.35 -0.63 -33.45
N ILE A 51 -19.98 0.33 -32.62
CA ILE A 51 -18.59 0.60 -32.21
C ILE A 51 -18.41 0.06 -30.80
N VAL A 52 -17.40 -0.78 -30.61
CA VAL A 52 -17.17 -1.53 -29.37
C VAL A 52 -15.73 -1.43 -28.92
N ALA A 53 -15.50 -1.55 -27.61
CA ALA A 53 -14.16 -1.71 -27.05
C ALA A 53 -13.78 -3.19 -27.02
N LEU A 54 -12.58 -3.53 -27.47
CA LEU A 54 -12.05 -4.90 -27.47
C LEU A 54 -10.81 -5.03 -26.58
N HIS A 55 -10.53 -6.25 -26.14
CA HIS A 55 -9.30 -6.61 -25.44
C HIS A 55 -8.07 -6.27 -26.30
N GLY A 56 -7.08 -5.57 -25.72
CA GLY A 56 -5.86 -5.18 -26.45
C GLY A 56 -4.97 -6.34 -26.90
N ASP A 57 -5.11 -7.52 -26.30
CA ASP A 57 -4.44 -8.77 -26.68
C ASP A 57 -5.25 -9.62 -27.68
N PHE A 58 -6.43 -9.15 -28.13
CA PHE A 58 -7.16 -9.79 -29.22
C PHE A 58 -6.31 -9.76 -30.51
N PRO A 59 -6.07 -10.89 -31.19
CA PRO A 59 -5.16 -10.97 -32.33
C PRO A 59 -5.51 -9.98 -33.45
N SER A 60 -4.50 -9.41 -34.11
CA SER A 60 -4.67 -8.65 -35.36
C SER A 60 -4.62 -9.62 -36.56
N GLY A 61 -5.54 -9.50 -37.52
CA GLY A 61 -5.65 -10.37 -38.72
C GLY A 61 -7.06 -10.34 -39.33
N ASP A 62 -7.41 -11.21 -40.28
CA ASP A 62 -8.79 -11.36 -40.82
C ASP A 62 -9.40 -12.75 -40.54
N LYS A 63 -8.87 -13.46 -39.52
CA LYS A 63 -9.25 -14.84 -39.22
C LYS A 63 -9.79 -14.99 -37.79
N TRP A 64 -10.98 -14.47 -37.54
CA TRP A 64 -11.80 -14.79 -36.36
C TRP A 64 -13.23 -15.11 -36.79
N SER A 65 -13.97 -15.81 -35.95
CA SER A 65 -15.43 -15.89 -36.10
C SER A 65 -16.10 -14.70 -35.43
N SER A 66 -17.31 -14.32 -35.86
CA SER A 66 -18.09 -13.27 -35.19
C SER A 66 -18.35 -13.59 -33.70
N ASP A 67 -18.49 -14.88 -33.34
CA ASP A 67 -18.60 -15.29 -31.93
C ASP A 67 -17.30 -15.05 -31.15
N GLU A 68 -16.15 -15.23 -31.78
CA GLU A 68 -14.85 -14.94 -31.17
C GLU A 68 -14.65 -13.43 -30.98
N PHE A 69 -15.06 -12.63 -31.96
CA PHE A 69 -15.07 -11.17 -31.85
C PHE A 69 -15.95 -10.72 -30.68
N ASP A 70 -17.18 -11.24 -30.58
CA ASP A 70 -18.15 -10.87 -29.55
C ASP A 70 -17.69 -11.25 -28.14
N ARG A 71 -16.99 -12.38 -27.99
CA ARG A 71 -16.40 -12.78 -26.70
C ARG A 71 -15.26 -11.86 -26.26
N ASN A 72 -14.63 -11.12 -27.18
CA ASN A 72 -13.53 -10.21 -26.88
C ASN A 72 -13.99 -8.76 -26.66
N ILE A 73 -15.29 -8.48 -26.69
CA ILE A 73 -15.84 -7.17 -26.34
C ILE A 73 -15.71 -6.94 -24.83
N VAL A 74 -15.04 -5.85 -24.46
CA VAL A 74 -14.81 -5.47 -23.07
C VAL A 74 -15.98 -4.63 -22.59
N LYS A 75 -16.57 -5.05 -21.48
CA LYS A 75 -17.56 -4.26 -20.74
C LYS A 75 -16.91 -3.41 -19.67
N GLU A 76 -17.63 -2.39 -19.22
CA GLU A 76 -17.28 -1.61 -18.05
C GLU A 76 -17.18 -2.47 -16.78
N ARG A 77 -16.47 -1.96 -15.78
CA ARG A 77 -16.45 -2.56 -14.44
C ARG A 77 -17.79 -2.36 -13.76
N ASP A 78 -18.14 -3.29 -12.85
CA ASP A 78 -19.40 -3.21 -12.10
C ASP A 78 -19.59 -1.83 -11.45
N GLY A 79 -20.77 -1.24 -11.66
CA GLY A 79 -21.14 0.07 -11.14
C GLY A 79 -20.49 1.28 -11.83
N LYS A 80 -19.79 1.08 -12.96
CA LYS A 80 -19.24 2.17 -13.78
C LYS A 80 -20.15 2.51 -14.98
N ARG A 81 -19.88 3.66 -15.59
CA ARG A 81 -20.50 4.08 -16.86
C ARG A 81 -20.01 3.17 -18.00
N PRO A 82 -20.74 3.09 -19.13
CA PRO A 82 -20.29 2.35 -20.31
C PRO A 82 -18.85 2.70 -20.68
N LEU A 83 -18.04 1.67 -20.96
CA LEU A 83 -16.60 1.84 -21.17
C LEU A 83 -16.30 2.76 -22.35
N LEU A 84 -17.09 2.66 -23.41
CA LEU A 84 -17.09 3.56 -24.55
C LEU A 84 -18.40 4.38 -24.52
N ALA A 85 -18.29 5.70 -24.58
CA ALA A 85 -19.42 6.62 -24.54
C ALA A 85 -19.42 7.56 -25.74
N GLY A 86 -20.57 8.19 -26.01
CA GLY A 86 -20.78 9.07 -27.16
C GLY A 86 -21.48 8.37 -28.32
N ASP A 87 -21.12 8.72 -29.55
CA ASP A 87 -21.74 8.23 -30.79
C ASP A 87 -21.25 6.82 -31.16
N VAL A 88 -21.58 5.82 -30.33
CA VAL A 88 -21.13 4.43 -30.47
C VAL A 88 -21.82 3.63 -31.59
N THR A 89 -22.52 4.31 -32.50
CA THR A 89 -23.09 3.72 -33.71
C THR A 89 -22.82 4.64 -34.89
N VAL A 90 -22.48 4.07 -36.04
CA VAL A 90 -22.20 4.83 -37.27
C VAL A 90 -22.99 4.24 -38.44
N THR A 91 -23.51 5.11 -39.30
CA THR A 91 -24.15 4.68 -40.56
C THR A 91 -23.19 4.92 -41.71
N VAL A 92 -22.83 3.86 -42.42
CA VAL A 92 -22.00 3.90 -43.61
C VAL A 92 -22.87 4.15 -44.84
N ARG A 93 -22.53 5.16 -45.64
CA ARG A 93 -23.18 5.51 -46.91
C ARG A 93 -22.12 5.69 -47.98
N ASN A 94 -22.36 5.22 -49.20
CA ASN A 94 -21.37 5.31 -50.27
C ASN A 94 -20.00 4.70 -49.90
N GLY A 95 -20.01 3.63 -49.10
CA GLY A 95 -18.80 2.94 -48.65
C GLY A 95 -18.02 3.62 -47.51
N VAL A 96 -18.45 4.80 -47.03
CA VAL A 96 -17.76 5.55 -45.98
C VAL A 96 -18.72 5.92 -44.84
N GLY A 97 -18.26 5.76 -43.60
CA GLY A 97 -18.97 6.20 -42.39
C GLY A 97 -18.05 7.02 -41.50
N THR A 98 -18.48 8.23 -41.14
CA THR A 98 -17.77 9.07 -40.17
C THR A 98 -18.32 8.82 -38.78
N ILE A 99 -17.45 8.40 -37.87
CA ILE A 99 -17.78 8.21 -36.45
C ILE A 99 -17.88 9.59 -35.79
N GLY A 100 -18.92 9.78 -34.98
CA GLY A 100 -19.12 10.99 -34.19
C GLY A 100 -18.18 11.06 -32.99
N ASP A 101 -18.54 11.85 -31.98
CA ASP A 101 -17.70 11.99 -30.80
C ASP A 101 -17.80 10.72 -29.95
N ILE A 102 -16.68 9.98 -29.84
CA ILE A 102 -16.57 8.85 -28.92
C ILE A 102 -15.41 9.06 -27.93
N GLU A 103 -15.53 8.50 -26.73
CA GLU A 103 -14.53 8.57 -25.68
C GLU A 103 -14.49 7.29 -24.83
N PHE A 104 -13.34 6.99 -24.23
CA PHE A 104 -13.24 5.98 -23.18
C PHE A 104 -13.50 6.61 -21.81
N THR A 105 -14.37 6.00 -21.00
CA THR A 105 -14.73 6.52 -19.67
C THR A 105 -13.87 5.98 -18.53
N ASP A 106 -13.06 4.94 -18.80
CA ASP A 106 -12.13 4.32 -17.86
C ASP A 106 -10.79 4.03 -18.53
N ASN A 107 -9.71 4.03 -17.75
CA ASN A 107 -8.36 3.87 -18.27
C ASN A 107 -8.06 2.38 -18.53
N SER A 108 -7.00 2.06 -19.27
CA SER A 108 -6.68 0.67 -19.60
C SER A 108 -5.84 -0.04 -18.54
N SER A 109 -5.55 0.55 -17.37
CA SER A 109 -4.61 -0.07 -16.39
C SER A 109 -5.20 -1.26 -15.64
N TRP A 110 -6.53 -1.39 -15.59
CA TRP A 110 -7.22 -2.47 -14.86
C TRP A 110 -7.36 -3.77 -15.65
N ILE A 111 -7.08 -3.75 -16.96
CA ILE A 111 -7.14 -4.94 -17.81
C ILE A 111 -5.75 -5.56 -18.01
N ARG A 112 -5.70 -6.89 -18.15
CA ARG A 112 -4.44 -7.67 -18.23
C ARG A 112 -3.46 -7.17 -19.28
N SER A 113 -3.94 -6.88 -20.49
CA SER A 113 -3.12 -6.41 -21.61
C SER A 113 -2.67 -4.94 -21.47
N ARG A 114 -3.23 -4.22 -20.49
CA ARG A 114 -3.11 -2.78 -20.29
C ARG A 114 -3.49 -1.93 -21.50
N LYS A 115 -4.18 -2.51 -22.49
CA LYS A 115 -4.50 -1.90 -23.77
C LYS A 115 -5.93 -2.26 -24.19
N PHE A 116 -6.51 -1.39 -25.01
CA PHE A 116 -7.76 -1.65 -25.72
C PHE A 116 -7.53 -1.60 -27.23
N LYS A 117 -8.52 -2.09 -27.98
CA LYS A 117 -8.73 -1.79 -29.40
C LYS A 117 -10.15 -1.24 -29.59
N ILE A 118 -10.39 -0.48 -30.65
CA ILE A 118 -11.77 -0.14 -31.08
C ILE A 118 -12.15 -1.11 -32.18
N GLY A 119 -13.24 -1.84 -31.96
CA GLY A 119 -13.86 -2.72 -32.94
C GLY A 119 -15.07 -2.04 -33.58
N VAL A 120 -15.35 -2.40 -34.83
CA VAL A 120 -16.62 -2.10 -35.51
C VAL A 120 -17.22 -3.38 -36.05
N LYS A 121 -18.51 -3.57 -35.80
CA LYS A 121 -19.27 -4.73 -36.28
C LYS A 121 -20.62 -4.30 -36.84
N VAL A 122 -21.23 -5.13 -37.67
CA VAL A 122 -22.57 -4.86 -38.20
C VAL A 122 -23.60 -4.89 -37.06
N ALA A 123 -24.43 -3.84 -37.00
CA ALA A 123 -25.45 -3.72 -35.97
C ALA A 123 -26.57 -4.76 -36.18
N LYS A 124 -27.13 -5.29 -35.08
CA LYS A 124 -28.24 -6.25 -35.14
C LYS A 124 -29.43 -5.68 -35.92
N GLY A 125 -29.91 -6.42 -36.92
CA GLY A 125 -31.01 -5.99 -37.80
C GLY A 125 -30.59 -5.12 -38.99
N SER A 126 -29.30 -4.78 -39.12
CA SER A 126 -28.72 -4.25 -40.36
C SER A 126 -28.12 -5.43 -41.13
N SER A 127 -28.67 -5.80 -42.29
CA SER A 127 -28.10 -6.85 -43.14
C SER A 127 -27.54 -6.25 -44.43
N GLY A 128 -26.32 -6.64 -44.78
CA GLY A 128 -25.61 -6.17 -45.97
C GLY A 128 -26.11 -6.78 -47.28
N GLN A 129 -27.43 -6.87 -47.49
CA GLN A 129 -28.04 -7.37 -48.73
C GLN A 129 -27.42 -8.69 -49.27
N GLY A 130 -27.13 -9.66 -48.39
CA GLY A 130 -26.53 -10.94 -48.79
C GLY A 130 -25.02 -10.94 -48.96
N VAL A 131 -24.35 -9.80 -48.71
CA VAL A 131 -22.89 -9.68 -48.59
C VAL A 131 -22.49 -9.85 -47.13
N ALA A 132 -21.55 -10.76 -46.86
CA ALA A 132 -20.93 -10.89 -45.55
C ALA A 132 -19.96 -9.72 -45.35
N VAL A 133 -20.23 -8.87 -44.36
CA VAL A 133 -19.34 -7.76 -43.98
C VAL A 133 -18.59 -8.19 -42.73
N CYS A 134 -17.28 -8.31 -42.85
CA CYS A 134 -16.39 -8.66 -41.73
C CYS A 134 -16.22 -7.47 -40.77
N GLU A 135 -15.99 -7.78 -39.50
CA GLU A 135 -15.65 -6.79 -38.50
C GLU A 135 -14.30 -6.14 -38.81
N ALA A 136 -14.07 -4.93 -38.29
CA ALA A 136 -12.77 -4.28 -38.37
C ALA A 136 -12.34 -3.82 -36.98
N MET A 137 -11.04 -3.68 -36.77
CA MET A 137 -10.51 -3.13 -35.53
C MET A 137 -9.33 -2.20 -35.76
N THR A 138 -9.04 -1.36 -34.78
CA THR A 138 -7.80 -0.58 -34.73
C THR A 138 -6.65 -1.43 -34.22
N GLU A 139 -5.43 -0.92 -34.36
CA GLU A 139 -4.30 -1.36 -33.57
C GLU A 139 -4.53 -1.15 -32.06
N ALA A 140 -3.81 -1.91 -31.23
CA ALA A 140 -3.92 -1.80 -29.78
C ALA A 140 -3.30 -0.50 -29.25
N PHE A 141 -3.94 0.11 -28.24
CA PHE A 141 -3.46 1.35 -27.62
C PHE A 141 -3.77 1.41 -26.13
N ASN A 142 -3.00 2.22 -25.41
CA ASN A 142 -3.25 2.51 -24.00
C ASN A 142 -4.22 3.69 -23.89
N VAL A 143 -5.19 3.58 -22.98
CA VAL A 143 -6.00 4.73 -22.53
C VAL A 143 -5.48 5.12 -21.16
N ARG A 144 -4.94 6.33 -21.04
CA ARG A 144 -4.39 6.88 -19.80
C ARG A 144 -5.49 7.61 -19.02
N ASP A 145 -5.32 7.74 -17.72
CA ASP A 145 -6.23 8.54 -16.89
C ASP A 145 -6.10 10.03 -17.21
N HIS A 146 -7.21 10.77 -17.31
CA HIS A 146 -7.22 12.20 -17.66
C HIS A 146 -6.30 13.05 -16.79
N ARG A 147 -6.04 12.63 -15.55
CA ARG A 147 -5.17 13.37 -14.62
C ARG A 147 -3.74 13.45 -15.15
N GLY A 148 -3.32 12.46 -15.94
CA GLY A 148 -2.01 12.42 -16.59
C GLY A 148 -1.88 13.32 -17.82
N GLU A 149 -2.94 14.00 -18.26
CA GLU A 149 -2.85 14.97 -19.37
C GLU A 149 -2.04 16.22 -18.96
N TYR A 150 -2.09 16.58 -17.68
CA TYR A 150 -1.44 17.77 -17.11
C TYR A 150 -0.18 17.47 -16.30
N PHE A 151 0.18 16.19 -16.18
CA PHE A 151 1.36 15.72 -15.44
C PHE A 151 2.22 14.87 -16.37
N ASP A 152 3.48 15.27 -16.54
CA ASP A 152 4.48 14.33 -17.03
C ASP A 152 4.77 13.25 -15.96
N ASP A 153 5.43 12.17 -16.38
CA ASP A 153 5.73 11.02 -15.54
C ASP A 153 6.53 11.39 -14.28
N GLU A 154 7.54 12.26 -14.44
CA GLU A 154 8.41 12.69 -13.35
C GLU A 154 7.65 13.50 -12.30
N LYS A 155 6.79 14.43 -12.74
CA LYS A 155 5.95 15.23 -11.83
C LYS A 155 4.94 14.34 -11.12
N LEU A 156 4.31 13.39 -11.82
CA LEU A 156 3.39 12.43 -11.22
C LEU A 156 4.11 11.59 -10.16
N TYR A 157 5.28 11.04 -10.48
CA TYR A 157 6.11 10.26 -9.56
C TYR A 157 6.49 11.06 -8.31
N ARG A 158 7.00 12.28 -8.47
CA ARG A 158 7.41 13.15 -7.35
C ARG A 158 6.23 13.45 -6.42
N THR A 159 5.08 13.82 -6.98
CA THR A 159 3.88 14.10 -6.19
C THR A 159 3.38 12.84 -5.49
N ALA A 160 3.24 11.73 -6.20
CA ALA A 160 2.78 10.47 -5.62
C ALA A 160 3.71 9.99 -4.50
N ARG A 161 5.04 10.06 -4.69
CA ARG A 161 6.02 9.70 -3.67
C ARG A 161 5.86 10.52 -2.39
N LEU A 162 5.66 11.84 -2.50
CA LEU A 162 5.43 12.71 -1.35
C LEU A 162 4.16 12.31 -0.59
N VAL A 163 3.05 12.13 -1.32
CA VAL A 163 1.75 11.74 -0.75
C VAL A 163 1.85 10.38 -0.05
N THR A 164 2.39 9.37 -0.73
CA THR A 164 2.53 8.02 -0.18
C THR A 164 3.46 7.99 1.04
N ALA A 165 4.60 8.68 0.99
CA ALA A 165 5.51 8.78 2.14
C ALA A 165 4.83 9.46 3.34
N ALA A 166 4.01 10.49 3.11
CA ALA A 166 3.28 11.15 4.18
C ALA A 166 2.15 10.28 4.74
N VAL A 167 1.45 9.51 3.91
CA VAL A 167 0.48 8.49 4.37
C VAL A 167 1.16 7.45 5.24
N ILE A 168 2.32 6.92 4.82
CA ILE A 168 3.09 5.95 5.62
C ILE A 168 3.48 6.53 6.97
N ALA A 169 4.02 7.74 7.01
CA ALA A 169 4.39 8.40 8.26
C ALA A 169 3.17 8.64 9.16
N LYS A 170 2.03 9.01 8.58
CA LYS A 170 0.78 9.22 9.31
C LYS A 170 0.27 7.93 9.93
N VAL A 171 0.09 6.87 9.14
CA VAL A 171 -0.34 5.55 9.59
C VAL A 171 0.61 5.01 10.66
N HIS A 172 1.93 5.17 10.48
CA HIS A 172 2.88 4.77 11.50
C HIS A 172 2.66 5.53 12.82
N THR A 173 2.46 6.84 12.75
CA THR A 173 2.33 7.72 13.93
C THR A 173 1.01 7.51 14.67
N ILE A 174 -0.14 7.57 13.99
CA ILE A 174 -1.45 7.67 14.63
C ILE A 174 -2.28 6.38 14.58
N ASP A 175 -1.72 5.29 14.08
CA ASP A 175 -2.35 3.97 14.04
C ASP A 175 -1.39 2.91 14.62
N TRP A 176 -0.27 2.63 13.95
CA TRP A 176 0.68 1.59 14.39
C TRP A 176 1.25 1.84 15.80
N THR A 177 1.76 3.04 16.08
CA THR A 177 2.34 3.33 17.40
C THR A 177 1.30 3.30 18.51
N ILE A 178 0.04 3.65 18.22
CA ILE A 178 -1.03 3.60 19.20
C ILE A 178 -1.34 2.16 19.60
N GLU A 179 -1.34 1.23 18.64
CA GLU A 179 -1.49 -0.20 18.94
C GLU A 179 -0.26 -0.80 19.62
N LEU A 180 0.95 -0.32 19.33
CA LEU A 180 2.19 -0.72 20.01
C LEU A 180 2.23 -0.27 21.49
N LEU A 181 1.67 0.91 21.77
CA LEU A 181 1.67 1.59 23.07
C LEU A 181 0.24 1.85 23.53
N LYS A 182 -0.54 0.78 23.71
CA LYS A 182 -2.00 0.77 23.89
C LYS A 182 -2.44 1.36 25.24
N THR A 183 -2.24 2.67 25.41
CA THR A 183 -2.63 3.47 26.57
C THR A 183 -3.32 4.75 26.11
N ASP A 184 -4.16 5.34 26.97
CA ASP A 184 -4.81 6.63 26.68
C ASP A 184 -3.79 7.76 26.51
N THR A 185 -2.74 7.78 27.34
CA THR A 185 -1.66 8.77 27.27
C THR A 185 -0.94 8.74 25.93
N LEU A 186 -0.62 7.56 25.41
CA LEU A 186 0.10 7.46 24.14
C LEU A 186 -0.83 7.62 22.94
N THR A 187 -2.11 7.23 23.08
CA THR A 187 -3.14 7.61 22.10
C THR A 187 -3.21 9.14 21.95
N ALA A 188 -3.22 9.88 23.06
CA ALA A 188 -3.16 11.33 23.06
C ALA A 188 -1.84 11.86 22.49
N GLY A 189 -0.71 11.40 23.02
CA GLY A 189 0.64 11.88 22.67
C GLY A 189 0.94 11.74 21.18
N MET A 190 0.66 10.57 20.59
CA MET A 190 0.92 10.34 19.16
C MET A 190 0.01 11.18 18.26
N ARG A 191 -1.25 11.37 18.66
CA ARG A 191 -2.17 12.27 17.95
C ARG A 191 -1.78 13.73 18.11
N ILE A 192 -1.20 14.14 19.24
CA ILE A 192 -0.65 15.48 19.46
C ILE A 192 0.57 15.71 18.55
N ASN A 193 1.46 14.73 18.39
CA ASN A 193 2.58 14.87 17.46
C ASN A 193 2.11 15.17 16.03
N TRP A 194 1.04 14.51 15.57
CA TRP A 194 0.50 14.75 14.23
C TRP A 194 -0.41 15.98 14.14
N TYR A 195 -1.38 16.13 15.04
CA TYR A 195 -2.47 17.13 14.95
C TYR A 195 -2.35 18.30 15.92
N GLY A 196 -1.51 18.19 16.94
CA GLY A 196 -1.44 19.12 18.06
C GLY A 196 -2.55 18.93 19.08
N PHE A 197 -2.40 19.61 20.21
CA PHE A 197 -3.35 19.54 21.32
C PHE A 197 -4.77 19.99 20.93
N LEU A 198 -4.89 20.94 19.99
CA LEU A 198 -6.17 21.43 19.48
C LEU A 198 -6.89 20.40 18.58
N GLY A 199 -6.18 19.36 18.15
CA GLY A 199 -6.73 18.21 17.44
C GLY A 199 -7.03 18.44 15.96
N LYS A 200 -7.39 17.32 15.31
CA LYS A 200 -7.61 17.21 13.86
C LYS A 200 -8.57 18.26 13.32
N LYS A 201 -9.76 18.40 13.92
CA LYS A 201 -10.80 19.30 13.42
C LYS A 201 -10.32 20.75 13.31
N VAL A 202 -9.61 21.24 14.34
CA VAL A 202 -9.04 22.58 14.33
C VAL A 202 -7.94 22.67 13.28
N LYS A 203 -7.01 21.70 13.26
CA LYS A 203 -5.89 21.70 12.31
C LYS A 203 -6.34 21.66 10.85
N ASP A 204 -7.34 20.84 10.52
CA ASP A 204 -7.87 20.70 9.16
C ASP A 204 -8.62 21.98 8.72
N THR A 205 -9.19 22.74 9.67
CA THR A 205 -9.96 23.97 9.37
C THR A 205 -9.06 25.19 9.17
N ILE A 206 -8.05 25.39 10.03
CA ILE A 206 -7.26 26.64 10.05
C ILE A 206 -5.75 26.42 9.85
N GLY A 207 -5.30 25.17 9.70
CA GLY A 207 -3.90 24.81 9.52
C GLY A 207 -3.05 24.92 10.79
N ALA A 208 -1.74 24.73 10.65
CA ALA A 208 -0.79 24.74 11.76
C ALA A 208 -0.33 26.17 12.12
N ARG A 209 -1.10 26.87 12.96
CA ARG A 209 -0.84 28.29 13.32
C ARG A 209 -0.23 28.51 14.70
N PHE A 210 -0.39 27.57 15.63
CA PHE A 210 -0.15 27.80 17.07
C PHE A 210 1.10 27.09 17.62
N GLY A 211 2.08 26.84 16.76
CA GLY A 211 3.32 26.15 17.12
C GLY A 211 3.14 24.63 17.32
N PRO A 212 4.22 23.93 17.69
CA PRO A 212 4.27 22.47 17.63
C PRO A 212 3.40 21.77 18.67
N ILE A 213 3.18 22.40 19.83
CA ILE A 213 2.38 21.82 20.90
C ILE A 213 0.89 21.88 20.55
N LEU A 214 0.40 23.06 20.16
CA LEU A 214 -1.03 23.26 19.91
C LEU A 214 -1.47 22.79 18.52
N SER A 215 -0.58 22.84 17.52
CA SER A 215 -0.88 22.46 16.13
C SER A 215 -0.15 21.20 15.62
N GLY A 216 0.73 20.60 16.43
CA GLY A 216 1.49 19.41 16.07
C GLY A 216 2.79 19.73 15.32
N LEU A 217 3.66 18.73 15.20
CA LEU A 217 4.94 18.83 14.51
C LEU A 217 4.76 19.01 12.99
N VAL A 218 3.72 18.39 12.44
CA VAL A 218 3.43 18.42 10.99
C VAL A 218 2.86 19.78 10.58
N GLY A 219 3.30 20.35 9.45
CA GLY A 219 2.87 21.66 8.95
C GLY A 219 3.54 22.85 9.64
N MET A 220 4.55 22.62 10.47
CA MET A 220 5.34 23.68 11.09
C MET A 220 6.03 24.56 10.05
N LYS A 221 6.16 25.87 10.33
CA LYS A 221 6.72 26.84 9.37
C LYS A 221 8.17 26.56 8.97
N LYS A 222 8.96 25.93 9.85
CA LYS A 222 10.37 25.59 9.65
C LYS A 222 10.66 24.23 10.27
N PRO A 223 11.55 23.43 9.66
CA PRO A 223 12.09 22.25 10.32
C PRO A 223 12.90 22.66 11.56
N ARG A 224 13.01 21.73 12.50
CA ARG A 224 13.77 21.86 13.74
C ARG A 224 14.65 20.63 13.91
N ASP A 225 15.95 20.83 13.91
CA ASP A 225 16.95 19.80 14.11
C ASP A 225 17.65 19.94 15.49
N HIS A 226 17.26 20.97 16.26
CA HIS A 226 17.80 21.31 17.58
C HIS A 226 19.32 21.54 17.58
N GLY A 227 19.85 22.10 16.49
CA GLY A 227 21.27 22.43 16.37
C GLY A 227 22.18 21.24 16.05
N VAL A 228 21.61 20.05 15.84
CA VAL A 228 22.32 18.84 15.43
C VAL A 228 21.74 18.41 14.08
N PRO A 229 22.53 18.12 13.03
CA PRO A 229 22.00 17.62 11.77
C PRO A 229 21.11 16.37 11.93
N TYR A 230 20.12 16.22 11.07
CA TYR A 230 19.25 15.05 11.12
C TYR A 230 20.01 13.77 10.74
N SER A 231 19.90 12.76 11.61
CA SER A 231 20.26 11.37 11.32
C SER A 231 19.38 10.45 12.17
N LEU A 232 19.27 9.17 11.76
CA LEU A 232 18.97 8.10 12.70
C LEU A 232 20.27 7.72 13.41
N THR A 233 20.17 7.21 14.64
CA THR A 233 21.34 6.94 15.49
C THR A 233 21.57 5.45 15.68
N GLU A 234 22.75 5.06 16.17
CA GLU A 234 23.06 3.65 16.46
C GLU A 234 22.14 3.09 17.56
N GLU A 235 21.83 3.89 18.58
CA GLU A 235 20.88 3.52 19.64
C GLU A 235 19.48 3.27 19.08
N PHE A 236 19.07 4.05 18.07
CA PHE A 236 17.79 3.84 17.39
C PHE A 236 17.75 2.48 16.69
N VAL A 237 18.86 2.06 16.06
CA VAL A 237 18.96 0.73 15.45
C VAL A 237 18.83 -0.36 16.52
N SER A 238 19.53 -0.24 17.64
CA SER A 238 19.51 -1.26 18.71
C SER A 238 18.13 -1.43 19.37
N VAL A 239 17.40 -0.35 19.63
CA VAL A 239 16.05 -0.45 20.22
C VAL A 239 14.96 -0.94 19.25
N TYR A 240 15.25 -0.92 17.94
CA TYR A 240 14.37 -1.46 16.89
C TYR A 240 14.67 -2.92 16.50
N ARG A 241 15.58 -3.60 17.23
CA ARG A 241 15.83 -5.04 17.09
C ARG A 241 14.69 -5.87 17.68
N MET A 242 13.62 -5.98 16.91
CA MET A 242 12.33 -6.55 17.34
C MET A 242 12.03 -7.90 16.64
N HIS A 243 13.06 -8.71 16.37
CA HIS A 243 12.91 -9.99 15.66
C HIS A 243 11.99 -11.00 16.38
N CYS A 244 11.85 -10.89 17.70
CA CYS A 244 10.91 -11.69 18.51
C CYS A 244 9.42 -11.42 18.18
N LEU A 245 9.10 -10.42 17.34
CA LEU A 245 7.73 -10.23 16.84
C LEU A 245 7.33 -11.28 15.80
N LEU A 246 8.30 -11.93 15.14
CA LEU A 246 7.99 -12.91 14.10
C LEU A 246 7.60 -14.25 14.73
N PRO A 247 6.50 -14.90 14.30
CA PRO A 247 6.13 -16.22 14.78
C PRO A 247 7.01 -17.32 14.16
N ASP A 248 6.85 -18.57 14.61
CA ASP A 248 7.47 -19.73 13.96
C ASP A 248 6.70 -20.17 12.70
N THR A 249 5.36 -20.02 12.72
CA THR A 249 4.46 -20.36 11.62
C THR A 249 3.45 -19.25 11.36
N LEU A 250 2.94 -19.17 10.12
CA LEU A 250 1.77 -18.38 9.75
C LEU A 250 0.57 -19.32 9.59
N SER A 251 -0.51 -19.06 10.34
CA SER A 251 -1.79 -19.76 10.23
C SER A 251 -2.59 -19.22 9.04
N LEU A 252 -2.46 -19.86 7.87
CA LEU A 252 -3.23 -19.47 6.69
C LEU A 252 -4.72 -19.71 6.91
N ARG A 253 -5.52 -18.66 6.71
CA ARG A 253 -6.96 -18.65 6.88
C ARG A 253 -7.67 -19.00 5.58
N HIS A 254 -8.76 -19.74 5.66
CA HIS A 254 -9.55 -20.12 4.49
C HIS A 254 -10.55 -19.00 4.12
N ILE A 255 -10.22 -18.16 3.15
CA ILE A 255 -11.02 -16.96 2.78
C ILE A 255 -12.04 -17.20 1.66
N ARG A 256 -12.06 -18.39 1.06
CA ARG A 256 -12.94 -18.74 -0.07
C ARG A 256 -14.22 -19.48 0.35
N SER A 257 -14.32 -19.92 1.61
CA SER A 257 -15.54 -20.57 2.13
C SER A 257 -16.54 -19.53 2.60
N GLU A 258 -17.82 -19.85 2.41
CA GLU A 258 -18.94 -19.14 3.00
C GLU A 258 -19.11 -19.57 4.47
N SER A 259 -18.12 -19.27 5.31
CA SER A 259 -18.25 -19.49 6.76
C SER A 259 -19.37 -18.60 7.33
N VAL A 260 -20.07 -19.12 8.34
CA VAL A 260 -21.14 -18.39 9.05
C VAL A 260 -20.54 -17.25 9.89
N ASP A 261 -19.38 -17.47 10.52
CA ASP A 261 -18.60 -16.41 11.15
C ASP A 261 -17.49 -15.93 10.21
N LYS A 262 -17.76 -14.82 9.53
CA LYS A 262 -16.79 -14.17 8.64
C LYS A 262 -15.73 -13.40 9.41
N ALA A 263 -15.92 -13.08 10.69
CA ALA A 263 -14.90 -12.37 11.48
C ALA A 263 -13.86 -13.31 12.10
N ASN A 264 -14.00 -14.63 11.92
CA ASN A 264 -13.02 -15.61 12.39
C ASN A 264 -12.91 -16.79 11.39
N PRO A 265 -12.27 -16.58 10.22
CA PRO A 265 -12.11 -17.63 9.23
C PRO A 265 -11.32 -18.82 9.79
N ALA A 266 -11.69 -20.04 9.42
CA ALA A 266 -11.00 -21.25 9.87
C ALA A 266 -9.55 -21.28 9.36
N ILE A 267 -8.66 -21.90 10.13
CA ILE A 267 -7.29 -22.17 9.70
C ILE A 267 -7.33 -23.28 8.65
N GLU A 268 -6.77 -23.01 7.47
CA GLU A 268 -6.60 -23.98 6.39
C GLU A 268 -5.38 -24.86 6.65
N ARG A 269 -4.24 -24.23 6.96
CA ARG A 269 -2.96 -24.89 7.28
C ARG A 269 -2.01 -23.91 7.96
N GLU A 270 -1.01 -24.44 8.64
CA GLU A 270 0.12 -23.66 9.12
C GLU A 270 1.28 -23.72 8.13
N VAL A 271 1.97 -22.60 7.95
CA VAL A 271 3.12 -22.48 7.05
C VAL A 271 4.33 -22.03 7.85
N PRO A 272 5.43 -22.80 7.90
CA PRO A 272 6.65 -22.37 8.54
C PRO A 272 7.16 -21.05 7.99
N MET A 273 7.61 -20.13 8.84
CA MET A 273 8.15 -18.84 8.39
C MET A 273 9.37 -18.99 7.50
N THR A 274 10.15 -20.07 7.63
CA THR A 274 11.24 -20.42 6.72
C THR A 274 10.81 -20.55 5.26
N GLU A 275 9.54 -20.87 5.01
CA GLU A 275 8.97 -20.95 3.67
C GLU A 275 8.47 -19.60 3.14
N LEU A 276 8.40 -18.57 3.98
CA LEU A 276 7.82 -17.26 3.65
C LEU A 276 8.87 -16.14 3.59
N ILE A 277 10.15 -16.48 3.76
CA ILE A 277 11.26 -15.51 3.75
C ILE A 277 12.10 -15.63 2.47
N GLY A 278 12.83 -14.55 2.15
CA GLY A 278 13.76 -14.52 1.02
C GLY A 278 13.09 -14.72 -0.34
N LYS A 279 13.89 -15.14 -1.33
CA LYS A 279 13.44 -15.32 -2.72
C LYS A 279 12.38 -16.43 -2.86
N GLU A 280 12.53 -17.51 -2.09
CA GLU A 280 11.56 -18.62 -2.07
C GLU A 280 10.21 -18.17 -1.50
N GLY A 281 10.23 -17.36 -0.42
CA GLY A 281 9.04 -16.75 0.17
C GLY A 281 8.23 -15.95 -0.83
N GLY A 282 8.89 -15.05 -1.58
CA GLY A 282 8.21 -14.27 -2.62
C GLY A 282 7.50 -15.12 -3.69
N THR A 283 8.06 -16.28 -4.04
CA THR A 283 7.43 -17.23 -4.96
C THR A 283 6.22 -17.92 -4.33
N LYS A 284 6.30 -18.33 -3.06
CA LYS A 284 5.19 -18.96 -2.35
C LYS A 284 4.05 -17.97 -2.05
N ASP A 285 4.36 -16.74 -1.66
CA ASP A 285 3.39 -15.67 -1.42
C ASP A 285 2.52 -15.39 -2.64
N SER A 286 3.13 -15.37 -3.83
CA SER A 286 2.39 -15.18 -5.09
C SER A 286 1.36 -16.28 -5.37
N ARG A 287 1.58 -17.51 -4.85
CA ARG A 287 0.63 -18.63 -5.00
C ARG A 287 -0.51 -18.58 -3.98
N ILE A 288 -0.22 -18.10 -2.76
CA ILE A 288 -1.23 -17.89 -1.71
C ILE A 288 -2.17 -16.73 -2.11
N GLY A 289 -1.60 -15.65 -2.65
CA GLY A 289 -2.32 -14.46 -3.05
C GLY A 289 -2.48 -13.45 -1.90
N PHE A 290 -2.49 -12.17 -2.25
CA PHE A 290 -2.39 -11.06 -1.30
C PHE A 290 -3.53 -11.03 -0.27
N GLU A 291 -4.79 -11.24 -0.70
CA GLU A 291 -5.94 -11.19 0.22
C GLU A 291 -5.88 -12.28 1.29
N GLN A 292 -5.52 -13.51 0.91
CA GLN A 292 -5.41 -14.62 1.86
C GLN A 292 -4.27 -14.36 2.83
N LEU A 293 -3.12 -13.88 2.35
CA LEU A 293 -1.99 -13.54 3.21
C LEU A 293 -2.35 -12.42 4.20
N LEU A 294 -2.94 -11.33 3.72
CA LEU A 294 -3.32 -10.18 4.54
C LEU A 294 -4.36 -10.55 5.60
N VAL A 295 -5.40 -11.31 5.25
CA VAL A 295 -6.40 -11.79 6.21
C VAL A 295 -5.75 -12.73 7.24
N SER A 296 -4.84 -13.61 6.81
CA SER A 296 -4.14 -14.54 7.71
C SER A 296 -3.28 -13.79 8.72
N MET A 297 -2.47 -12.82 8.26
CA MET A 297 -1.67 -11.95 9.12
C MET A 297 -2.54 -11.12 10.06
N GLY A 298 -3.64 -10.55 9.56
CA GLY A 298 -4.57 -9.79 10.39
C GLY A 298 -5.20 -10.60 11.52
N HIS A 299 -5.35 -11.92 11.35
CA HIS A 299 -5.95 -12.81 12.36
C HIS A 299 -4.94 -13.56 13.22
N GLN A 300 -3.67 -13.20 13.17
CA GLN A 300 -2.64 -13.85 13.97
C GLN A 300 -1.86 -12.81 14.77
N SER A 301 -1.75 -13.03 16.07
CA SER A 301 -0.87 -12.22 16.92
C SER A 301 0.58 -12.38 16.51
N CYS A 302 1.33 -11.28 16.52
CA CYS A 302 2.79 -11.32 16.51
C CYS A 302 3.33 -11.86 17.85
N GLY A 303 4.61 -12.23 17.88
CA GLY A 303 5.31 -12.61 19.11
C GLY A 303 5.51 -11.41 20.06
N ALA A 304 5.70 -11.68 21.35
CA ALA A 304 5.99 -10.66 22.34
C ALA A 304 7.50 -10.35 22.40
N LEU A 305 7.87 -9.10 22.70
CA LEU A 305 9.27 -8.71 22.91
C LEU A 305 9.73 -9.08 24.33
N THR A 306 9.91 -10.38 24.57
CA THR A 306 10.33 -10.94 25.86
C THR A 306 11.54 -11.85 25.70
N LEU A 307 12.19 -12.18 26.82
CA LEU A 307 13.15 -13.29 26.86
C LEU A 307 12.51 -14.59 26.36
N TRP A 308 13.35 -15.48 25.84
CA TRP A 308 12.96 -16.80 25.29
C TRP A 308 11.87 -16.79 24.21
N ASN A 309 11.77 -15.69 23.45
CA ASN A 309 10.84 -15.59 22.33
C ASN A 309 11.54 -15.26 20.98
N TYR A 310 12.85 -15.53 20.88
CA TYR A 310 13.59 -15.35 19.63
C TYR A 310 13.32 -16.54 18.69
N PRO A 311 12.91 -16.33 17.43
CA PRO A 311 12.53 -17.43 16.55
C PRO A 311 13.72 -18.32 16.21
N ASN A 312 13.58 -19.64 16.41
CA ASN A 312 14.68 -20.58 16.21
C ASN A 312 15.17 -20.60 14.76
N TRP A 313 14.27 -20.39 13.80
CA TRP A 313 14.62 -20.34 12.38
C TRP A 313 15.56 -19.18 12.01
N MET A 314 15.59 -18.10 12.82
CA MET A 314 16.52 -16.99 12.63
C MET A 314 17.94 -17.26 13.14
N ARG A 315 18.13 -18.36 13.87
CA ARG A 315 19.45 -18.79 14.36
C ARG A 315 20.26 -19.55 13.30
N ASN A 316 19.65 -19.82 12.15
CA ASN A 316 20.28 -20.45 11.00
C ASN A 316 19.77 -19.80 9.69
N LEU A 317 19.93 -18.48 9.60
CA LEU A 317 19.34 -17.66 8.55
C LEU A 317 20.27 -17.49 7.34
N VAL A 318 19.72 -17.61 6.14
CA VAL A 318 20.37 -17.14 4.90
C VAL A 318 20.26 -15.61 4.84
N ALA A 319 21.37 -14.92 5.07
CA ALA A 319 21.43 -13.46 4.93
C ALA A 319 21.55 -13.06 3.45
N GLN A 320 21.13 -11.84 3.12
CA GLN A 320 21.25 -11.29 1.77
C GLN A 320 22.29 -10.16 1.70
N ASP A 321 22.87 -9.96 0.52
CA ASP A 321 23.68 -8.78 0.21
C ASP A 321 22.84 -7.55 -0.16
N ILE A 322 23.50 -6.47 -0.59
CA ILE A 322 22.82 -5.21 -0.93
C ILE A 322 21.92 -5.31 -2.16
N ASN A 323 22.14 -6.30 -3.03
CA ASN A 323 21.34 -6.55 -4.23
C ASN A 323 20.17 -7.50 -3.95
N GLY A 324 20.08 -8.05 -2.73
CA GLY A 324 19.11 -9.08 -2.37
C GLY A 324 19.54 -10.49 -2.76
N ASP A 325 20.83 -10.71 -3.06
CA ASP A 325 21.36 -12.04 -3.35
C ASP A 325 21.75 -12.78 -2.07
N ASP A 326 21.45 -14.08 -2.06
CA ASP A 326 21.68 -14.93 -0.91
C ASP A 326 23.17 -15.14 -0.68
N ARG A 327 23.61 -14.94 0.56
CA ARG A 327 24.99 -15.21 0.98
C ARG A 327 25.14 -16.68 1.32
N THR A 328 26.33 -17.23 1.04
CA THR A 328 26.64 -18.64 1.30
C THR A 328 26.76 -18.97 2.79
N ASN A 329 27.17 -17.99 3.62
CA ASN A 329 27.38 -18.20 5.05
C ASN A 329 26.09 -17.87 5.81
N LEU A 330 25.54 -18.88 6.47
CA LEU A 330 24.41 -18.74 7.37
C LEU A 330 24.81 -17.96 8.63
N ILE A 331 23.84 -17.29 9.24
CA ILE A 331 24.04 -16.51 10.45
C ILE A 331 23.09 -16.96 11.56
N ASP A 332 23.59 -16.97 12.80
CA ASP A 332 22.73 -16.92 13.99
C ASP A 332 22.43 -15.44 14.27
N MET A 333 21.23 -14.99 13.89
CA MET A 333 20.86 -13.59 14.03
C MET A 333 20.83 -13.16 15.51
N ALA A 334 20.39 -14.01 16.44
CA ALA A 334 20.35 -13.67 17.85
C ALA A 334 21.77 -13.37 18.38
N ALA A 335 22.74 -14.23 18.05
CA ALA A 335 24.13 -14.00 18.42
C ALA A 335 24.73 -12.78 17.72
N LEU A 336 24.43 -12.60 16.43
CA LEU A 336 24.92 -11.48 15.64
C LEU A 336 24.42 -10.13 16.19
N GLU A 337 23.17 -10.04 16.63
CA GLU A 337 22.61 -8.80 17.17
C GLU A 337 23.31 -8.33 18.45
N ILE A 338 23.60 -9.26 19.37
CA ILE A 338 24.41 -8.98 20.57
C ILE A 338 25.80 -8.51 20.17
N TYR A 339 26.43 -9.18 19.19
CA TYR A 339 27.74 -8.79 18.69
C TYR A 339 27.72 -7.38 18.09
N ARG A 340 26.71 -7.04 17.27
CA ARG A 340 26.64 -5.75 16.56
C ARG A 340 26.48 -4.56 17.49
N ASP A 341 25.70 -4.69 18.55
CA ASP A 341 25.55 -3.60 19.51
C ASP A 341 26.88 -3.32 20.24
N ARG A 342 27.61 -4.39 20.62
CA ARG A 342 28.95 -4.28 21.21
C ARG A 342 29.97 -3.70 20.23
N GLU A 343 30.01 -4.20 19.01
CA GLU A 343 30.93 -3.77 17.94
C GLU A 343 30.78 -2.28 17.64
N ARG A 344 29.54 -1.78 17.61
CA ARG A 344 29.22 -0.38 17.28
C ARG A 344 29.37 0.56 18.47
N GLY A 345 29.81 0.06 19.62
CA GLY A 345 30.02 0.86 20.82
C GLY A 345 28.73 1.36 21.46
N VAL A 346 27.59 0.71 21.19
CA VAL A 346 26.33 1.06 21.86
C VAL A 346 26.46 0.67 23.34
N PRO A 347 26.13 1.57 24.29
CA PRO A 347 26.21 1.26 25.71
C PRO A 347 25.36 0.03 26.07
N ARG A 348 25.90 -0.80 26.98
CA ARG A 348 25.16 -1.90 27.61
C ARG A 348 24.00 -1.36 28.45
N TYR A 349 23.06 -2.22 28.82
CA TYR A 349 21.73 -1.81 29.31
C TYR A 349 21.77 -0.76 30.43
N ASN A 350 22.58 -0.99 31.48
CA ASN A 350 22.57 -0.11 32.64
C ASN A 350 23.17 1.27 32.34
N GLU A 351 24.26 1.30 31.57
CA GLU A 351 24.88 2.56 31.12
C GLU A 351 24.00 3.30 30.10
N PHE A 352 23.32 2.56 29.23
CA PHE A 352 22.34 3.11 28.30
C PHE A 352 21.22 3.87 29.03
N ARG A 353 20.69 3.29 30.12
CA ARG A 353 19.69 3.94 30.97
C ARG A 353 20.23 5.22 31.62
N LYS A 354 21.46 5.20 32.15
CA LYS A 354 22.10 6.40 32.72
C LYS A 354 22.23 7.52 31.69
N ASN A 355 22.63 7.18 30.45
CA ASN A 355 22.76 8.14 29.36
C ASN A 355 21.42 8.76 28.94
N LEU A 356 20.30 8.05 29.17
CA LEU A 356 18.94 8.55 28.99
C LEU A 356 18.36 9.25 30.23
N LEU A 357 19.18 9.48 31.26
CA LEU A 357 18.77 10.05 32.55
C LEU A 357 17.70 9.21 33.28
N MET A 358 17.67 7.90 33.01
CA MET A 358 16.81 6.94 33.70
C MET A 358 17.54 6.34 34.89
N SER A 359 16.79 5.92 35.93
CA SER A 359 17.37 5.19 37.06
C SER A 359 18.00 3.88 36.59
N PRO A 360 19.29 3.62 36.87
CA PRO A 360 19.89 2.31 36.62
C PRO A 360 19.27 1.25 37.54
N ILE A 361 19.38 -0.02 37.13
CA ILE A 361 19.08 -1.14 38.02
C ILE A 361 20.25 -1.33 39.01
N ASN A 362 19.95 -1.75 40.24
CA ASN A 362 20.95 -2.06 41.27
C ASN A 362 20.96 -3.55 41.62
N LYS A 363 19.90 -4.27 41.25
CA LYS A 363 19.75 -5.71 41.38
C LYS A 363 18.85 -6.24 40.26
N TRP A 364 18.93 -7.54 39.98
CA TRP A 364 18.20 -8.18 38.89
C TRP A 364 16.67 -8.11 39.05
N GLU A 365 16.20 -8.06 40.29
CA GLU A 365 14.80 -7.93 40.67
C GLU A 365 14.23 -6.53 40.33
N ASP A 366 15.09 -5.52 40.07
CA ASP A 366 14.64 -4.22 39.57
C ASP A 366 14.26 -4.29 38.07
N LEU A 367 14.76 -5.30 37.34
CA LEU A 367 14.55 -5.47 35.89
C LEU A 367 13.28 -6.28 35.58
N THR A 368 13.06 -7.37 36.32
CA THR A 368 11.99 -8.34 36.05
C THR A 368 11.55 -9.08 37.31
N ASP A 369 10.29 -9.52 37.33
CA ASP A 369 9.72 -10.34 38.43
C ASP A 369 9.95 -11.85 38.21
N SER A 370 10.52 -12.26 37.07
CA SER A 370 10.74 -13.68 36.74
C SER A 370 11.97 -14.25 37.45
N GLU A 371 11.76 -15.09 38.46
CA GLU A 371 12.83 -15.77 39.19
C GLU A 371 13.71 -16.63 38.27
N GLU A 372 13.10 -17.31 37.28
CA GLU A 372 13.81 -18.09 36.27
C GLU A 372 14.74 -17.20 35.43
N ALA A 373 14.24 -16.04 34.98
CA ALA A 373 15.05 -15.11 34.19
C ALA A 373 16.21 -14.56 35.02
N ILE A 374 15.93 -14.17 36.26
CA ILE A 374 16.95 -13.68 37.19
C ILE A 374 18.06 -14.72 37.39
N LYS A 375 17.70 -16.00 37.56
CA LYS A 375 18.69 -17.07 37.72
C LYS A 375 19.60 -17.19 36.50
N VAL A 376 19.02 -17.25 35.29
CA VAL A 376 19.78 -17.38 34.04
C VAL A 376 20.63 -16.12 33.79
N LEU A 377 20.10 -14.93 34.03
CA LEU A 377 20.84 -13.68 33.89
C LEU A 377 22.03 -13.63 34.87
N LYS A 378 21.83 -14.00 36.14
CA LYS A 378 22.91 -14.09 37.14
C LYS A 378 23.99 -15.08 36.70
N GLU A 379 23.61 -16.21 36.12
CA GLU A 379 24.56 -17.21 35.62
C GLU A 379 25.36 -16.68 34.41
N VAL A 380 24.67 -16.20 33.37
CA VAL A 380 25.30 -15.74 32.12
C VAL A 380 26.18 -14.51 32.30
N TYR A 381 25.77 -13.58 33.16
CA TYR A 381 26.50 -12.33 33.41
C TYR A 381 27.37 -12.38 34.67
N GLU A 382 27.57 -13.57 35.26
CA GLU A 382 28.41 -13.76 36.47
C GLU A 382 27.97 -12.88 37.65
N GLY A 383 26.67 -12.59 37.75
CA GLY A 383 26.08 -11.70 38.75
C GLY A 383 26.29 -10.20 38.50
N ASP A 384 27.06 -9.80 37.48
CA ASP A 384 27.39 -8.40 37.17
C ASP A 384 26.33 -7.75 36.26
N ILE A 385 25.52 -6.88 36.85
CA ILE A 385 24.44 -6.16 36.16
C ILE A 385 24.95 -5.19 35.08
N ASP A 386 26.17 -4.65 35.21
CA ASP A 386 26.73 -3.70 34.24
C ASP A 386 27.23 -4.42 32.98
N LYS A 387 27.38 -5.75 33.02
CA LYS A 387 27.63 -6.59 31.84
C LYS A 387 26.37 -6.91 31.05
N LEU A 388 25.15 -6.62 31.53
CA LEU A 388 23.91 -6.95 30.83
C LEU A 388 23.84 -6.27 29.45
N ASP A 389 23.79 -7.05 28.37
CA ASP A 389 23.66 -6.52 27.01
C ASP A 389 22.34 -5.76 26.84
N LEU A 390 22.37 -4.69 26.05
CA LEU A 390 21.22 -3.82 25.82
C LEU A 390 20.01 -4.63 25.33
N ASN A 391 20.15 -5.38 24.25
CA ASN A 391 19.06 -6.17 23.68
C ASN A 391 18.42 -7.12 24.70
N VAL A 392 19.22 -7.80 25.52
CA VAL A 392 18.72 -8.70 26.58
C VAL A 392 17.96 -7.91 27.65
N GLY A 393 18.50 -6.78 28.10
CA GLY A 393 17.82 -5.90 29.04
C GLY A 393 16.47 -5.39 28.52
N LEU A 394 16.38 -4.95 27.26
CA LEU A 394 15.13 -4.49 26.65
C LEU A 394 14.03 -5.58 26.61
N HIS A 395 14.43 -6.85 26.44
CA HIS A 395 13.50 -7.98 26.41
C HIS A 395 13.17 -8.53 27.81
N ALA A 396 14.05 -8.32 28.79
CA ALA A 396 13.83 -8.71 30.18
C ALA A 396 13.00 -7.68 30.97
N GLU A 397 13.10 -6.40 30.60
CA GLU A 397 12.48 -5.28 31.32
C GLU A 397 10.95 -5.46 31.43
N LYS A 398 10.47 -5.37 32.68
CA LYS A 398 9.04 -5.36 32.99
C LYS A 398 8.35 -4.23 32.23
N LYS A 399 7.36 -4.60 31.40
CA LYS A 399 6.66 -3.63 30.54
C LYS A 399 5.59 -2.87 31.32
N ILE A 400 5.44 -1.60 30.96
CA ILE A 400 4.28 -0.79 31.35
C ILE A 400 3.02 -1.44 30.75
N LYS A 401 1.92 -1.46 31.50
CA LYS A 401 0.65 -2.04 31.01
C LYS A 401 0.23 -1.36 29.70
N GLY A 402 0.00 -2.16 28.67
CA GLY A 402 -0.34 -1.70 27.32
C GLY A 402 0.85 -1.46 26.39
N PHE A 403 2.10 -1.47 26.90
CA PHE A 403 3.29 -1.36 26.06
C PHE A 403 3.76 -2.73 25.57
N ALA A 404 4.03 -2.84 24.27
CA ALA A 404 4.72 -4.00 23.70
C ALA A 404 6.25 -3.89 23.81
N ILE A 405 6.79 -2.68 23.96
CA ILE A 405 8.22 -2.38 24.10
C ILE A 405 8.58 -2.04 25.57
N SER A 406 9.87 -2.07 25.90
CA SER A 406 10.38 -1.57 27.18
C SER A 406 10.26 -0.04 27.28
N GLU A 407 10.24 0.49 28.51
CA GLU A 407 10.31 1.93 28.76
C GLU A 407 11.65 2.49 28.25
N THR A 408 12.74 1.74 28.43
CA THR A 408 14.06 2.13 27.91
C THR A 408 14.05 2.34 26.39
N ALA A 409 13.44 1.42 25.62
CA ALA A 409 13.29 1.59 24.17
C ALA A 409 12.36 2.76 23.82
N PHE A 410 11.30 2.96 24.60
CA PHE A 410 10.33 4.03 24.39
C PHE A 410 10.96 5.43 24.46
N PHE A 411 11.95 5.67 25.33
CA PHE A 411 12.59 6.99 25.44
C PHE A 411 13.34 7.39 24.16
N ILE A 412 14.04 6.43 23.52
CA ILE A 412 14.64 6.64 22.19
C ILE A 412 13.55 6.83 21.13
N PHE A 413 12.50 6.00 21.16
CA PHE A 413 11.38 6.13 20.24
C PHE A 413 10.74 7.52 20.31
N LEU A 414 10.48 8.06 21.51
CA LEU A 414 9.89 9.37 21.73
C LEU A 414 10.70 10.49 21.06
N LEU A 415 12.02 10.47 21.26
CA LEU A 415 12.93 11.45 20.66
C LEU A 415 12.96 11.31 19.13
N VAL A 416 13.23 10.11 18.62
CA VAL A 416 13.48 9.91 17.19
C VAL A 416 12.17 9.99 16.39
N ALA A 417 11.04 9.50 16.90
CA ALA A 417 9.74 9.59 16.22
C ALA A 417 9.32 11.05 16.01
N SER A 418 9.51 11.90 17.04
CA SER A 418 9.28 13.34 16.92
C SER A 418 10.24 13.96 15.90
N ARG A 419 11.54 13.65 16.01
CA ARG A 419 12.61 14.16 15.16
C ARG A 419 12.42 13.82 13.67
N ARG A 420 11.93 12.62 13.34
CA ARG A 420 11.62 12.20 11.95
C ARG A 420 10.60 13.12 11.28
N LEU A 421 9.69 13.74 12.04
CA LEU A 421 8.69 14.67 11.53
C LEU A 421 9.19 16.11 11.56
N GLU A 422 9.69 16.57 12.71
CA GLU A 422 10.01 17.99 12.89
C GLU A 422 11.26 18.44 12.15
N ALA A 423 12.21 17.54 11.85
CA ALA A 423 13.43 17.89 11.13
C ALA A 423 13.27 17.86 9.60
N ASP A 424 12.19 17.27 9.08
CA ASP A 424 11.97 17.13 7.65
C ASP A 424 11.16 18.31 7.10
N ARG A 425 11.69 18.96 6.05
CA ARG A 425 10.99 20.04 5.35
C ARG A 425 9.65 19.60 4.78
N PHE A 426 9.50 18.36 4.31
CA PHE A 426 8.29 17.86 3.67
C PHE A 426 7.17 17.56 4.66
N PHE A 427 7.49 17.35 5.94
CA PHE A 427 6.53 17.33 7.03
C PHE A 427 6.33 18.69 7.70
N THR A 428 7.18 19.69 7.40
CA THR A 428 7.11 21.04 7.96
C THR A 428 6.84 22.09 6.89
N THR A 429 7.84 22.87 6.47
CA THR A 429 7.71 24.03 5.57
C THR A 429 7.00 23.70 4.25
N ASN A 430 7.23 22.50 3.73
CA ASN A 430 6.72 22.01 2.44
C ASN A 430 5.49 21.10 2.57
N PHE A 431 4.92 20.92 3.77
CA PHE A 431 3.65 20.21 3.95
C PHE A 431 2.47 21.12 3.59
N ASN A 432 2.27 21.37 2.29
CA ASN A 432 1.26 22.29 1.76
C ASN A 432 0.83 21.92 0.33
N GLU A 433 -0.31 22.47 -0.10
CA GLU A 433 -0.92 22.18 -1.42
C GLU A 433 -0.01 22.55 -2.59
N LYS A 434 0.87 23.55 -2.45
CA LYS A 434 1.82 23.90 -3.51
C LYS A 434 2.81 22.77 -3.79
N THR A 435 3.20 22.01 -2.76
CA THR A 435 4.18 20.93 -2.88
C THR A 435 3.50 19.58 -3.12
N TYR A 436 2.38 19.32 -2.45
CA TYR A 436 1.65 18.04 -2.49
C TYR A 436 0.53 17.99 -3.54
N THR A 437 0.22 19.12 -4.19
CA THR A 437 -1.08 19.39 -4.83
C THR A 437 -2.23 19.44 -3.81
N LYS A 438 -3.36 20.00 -4.22
CA LYS A 438 -4.57 20.04 -3.41
C LYS A 438 -5.07 18.62 -3.13
N GLU A 439 -5.18 17.82 -4.18
CA GLU A 439 -5.67 16.44 -4.14
C GLU A 439 -4.72 15.54 -3.34
N GLY A 440 -3.41 15.71 -3.49
CA GLY A 440 -2.43 14.93 -2.75
C GLY A 440 -2.42 15.27 -1.25
N LEU A 441 -2.55 16.54 -0.88
CA LEU A 441 -2.65 16.91 0.53
C LEU A 441 -3.99 16.48 1.15
N GLU A 442 -5.09 16.61 0.41
CA GLU A 442 -6.40 16.09 0.82
C GLU A 442 -6.35 14.57 1.04
N TRP A 443 -5.67 13.82 0.16
CA TRP A 443 -5.45 12.38 0.31
C TRP A 443 -4.72 12.04 1.62
N VAL A 444 -3.67 12.80 1.99
CA VAL A 444 -2.99 12.63 3.28
C VAL A 444 -3.91 12.98 4.44
N ASN A 445 -4.67 14.08 4.35
CA ASN A 445 -5.53 14.56 5.42
C ASN A 445 -6.75 13.66 5.68
N THR A 446 -7.21 12.92 4.66
CA THR A 446 -8.37 12.02 4.76
C THR A 446 -8.02 10.58 5.09
N THR A 447 -6.76 10.18 4.97
CA THR A 447 -6.29 8.83 5.34
C THR A 447 -5.82 8.83 6.79
N GLU A 448 -6.46 8.09 7.69
CA GLU A 448 -6.10 8.07 9.13
C GLU A 448 -5.40 6.78 9.56
N SER A 449 -5.64 5.68 8.85
CA SER A 449 -5.25 4.34 9.30
C SER A 449 -4.79 3.44 8.16
N LEU A 450 -4.15 2.31 8.51
CA LEU A 450 -3.88 1.23 7.55
C LEU A 450 -5.19 0.65 7.02
N LYS A 451 -6.25 0.63 7.82
CA LYS A 451 -7.60 0.22 7.38
C LYS A 451 -8.07 1.03 6.17
N ASP A 452 -7.91 2.36 6.18
CA ASP A 452 -8.31 3.23 5.06
C ASP A 452 -7.53 2.94 3.78
N VAL A 453 -6.27 2.47 3.91
CA VAL A 453 -5.45 2.05 2.77
C VAL A 453 -5.95 0.71 2.25
N ILE A 454 -6.19 -0.27 3.13
CA ILE A 454 -6.74 -1.58 2.76
C ILE A 454 -8.10 -1.42 2.08
N ASP A 455 -9.02 -0.64 2.64
CA ASP A 455 -10.37 -0.45 2.08
C ASP A 455 -10.36 0.19 0.70
N ARG A 456 -9.35 1.00 0.39
CA ARG A 456 -9.21 1.63 -0.92
C ARG A 456 -8.81 0.64 -2.01
N HIS A 457 -8.02 -0.37 -1.65
CA HIS A 457 -7.47 -1.36 -2.59
C HIS A 457 -8.24 -2.69 -2.56
N PHE A 458 -8.89 -3.01 -1.44
CA PHE A 458 -9.62 -4.25 -1.17
C PHE A 458 -10.94 -3.94 -0.41
N PRO A 459 -11.92 -3.28 -1.06
CA PRO A 459 -13.07 -2.63 -0.40
C PRO A 459 -14.03 -3.57 0.36
N SER A 460 -13.99 -4.88 0.08
CA SER A 460 -14.78 -5.88 0.79
C SER A 460 -14.03 -6.54 1.95
N LEU A 461 -12.71 -6.37 2.04
CA LEU A 461 -11.87 -7.21 2.88
C LEU A 461 -12.08 -6.93 4.36
N THR A 462 -11.96 -5.67 4.80
CA THR A 462 -12.14 -5.33 6.21
C THR A 462 -13.59 -5.49 6.66
N ASN A 463 -14.55 -5.12 5.80
CA ASN A 463 -15.97 -5.33 6.06
C ASN A 463 -16.34 -6.81 6.26
N LYS A 464 -15.62 -7.72 5.59
CA LYS A 464 -15.86 -9.16 5.69
C LYS A 464 -15.14 -9.77 6.89
N TRP A 465 -13.88 -9.39 7.09
CA TRP A 465 -12.94 -10.15 7.92
C TRP A 465 -12.44 -9.40 9.16
N MET A 466 -12.76 -8.11 9.35
CA MET A 466 -12.20 -7.30 10.44
C MET A 466 -13.29 -6.72 11.33
N ARG A 467 -13.19 -7.02 12.63
CA ARG A 467 -14.07 -6.51 13.69
C ARG A 467 -13.45 -5.34 14.44
N CYS A 468 -12.14 -5.39 14.68
CA CYS A 468 -11.42 -4.36 15.43
C CYS A 468 -11.38 -3.00 14.71
N THR A 469 -10.98 -1.96 15.44
CA THR A 469 -10.90 -0.57 14.95
C THR A 469 -9.66 -0.33 14.09
N SER A 470 -8.51 -0.89 14.48
CA SER A 470 -7.24 -0.77 13.77
C SER A 470 -6.89 -2.05 13.03
N ALA A 471 -6.32 -1.94 11.82
CA ALA A 471 -5.83 -3.09 11.07
C ALA A 471 -4.54 -3.70 11.64
N PHE A 472 -3.93 -3.08 12.66
CA PHE A 472 -2.78 -3.62 13.39
C PHE A 472 -3.18 -4.43 14.64
N SER A 473 -4.41 -4.30 15.12
CA SER A 473 -4.96 -5.22 16.12
C SER A 473 -5.26 -6.58 15.49
N VAL A 474 -5.46 -7.63 16.29
CA VAL A 474 -5.96 -8.90 15.76
C VAL A 474 -7.39 -8.70 15.24
N TRP A 475 -7.65 -9.07 13.99
CA TRP A 475 -8.86 -8.70 13.25
C TRP A 475 -10.15 -9.25 13.85
N SER A 476 -10.07 -10.37 14.58
CA SER A 476 -11.20 -10.96 15.30
C SER A 476 -11.45 -10.33 16.68
N SER A 477 -10.57 -9.44 17.15
CA SER A 477 -10.75 -8.74 18.42
C SER A 477 -11.96 -7.81 18.39
N ASP A 478 -12.60 -7.65 19.55
CA ASP A 478 -13.69 -6.70 19.69
C ASP A 478 -13.18 -5.26 19.52
N PRO A 479 -14.05 -4.34 19.08
CA PRO A 479 -13.70 -2.92 18.99
C PRO A 479 -13.34 -2.37 20.37
N ASP A 480 -12.45 -1.38 20.40
CA ASP A 480 -12.14 -0.67 21.65
C ASP A 480 -13.42 -0.12 22.29
N PRO A 481 -13.67 -0.35 23.58
CA PRO A 481 -14.88 0.10 24.24
C PRO A 481 -14.94 1.63 24.25
N THR A 482 -16.13 2.18 24.01
CA THR A 482 -16.35 3.63 24.10
C THR A 482 -16.13 4.09 25.54
N ASN A 483 -15.09 4.88 25.75
CA ASN A 483 -14.86 5.55 27.04
C ASN A 483 -15.41 6.98 26.99
N TRP A 484 -16.43 7.23 27.80
CA TRP A 484 -17.16 8.50 27.88
C TRP A 484 -16.37 9.62 28.58
N LEU A 485 -15.32 9.28 29.32
CA LEU A 485 -14.44 10.28 29.91
C LEU A 485 -13.56 10.87 28.78
N PRO A 486 -13.44 12.21 28.68
CA PRO A 486 -12.59 12.85 27.68
C PRO A 486 -11.14 12.34 27.78
N LEU A 487 -10.51 12.07 26.64
CA LEU A 487 -9.20 11.41 26.56
C LEU A 487 -8.14 12.02 27.49
N TYR A 488 -8.06 13.36 27.56
CA TYR A 488 -7.09 14.07 28.38
C TYR A 488 -7.38 14.05 29.89
N LEU A 489 -8.53 13.52 30.31
CA LEU A 489 -8.95 13.42 31.71
C LEU A 489 -8.91 11.97 32.22
N ARG A 490 -8.51 11.01 31.39
CA ARG A 490 -8.41 9.60 31.76
C ARG A 490 -7.15 9.35 32.60
N SER A 491 -7.27 8.55 33.65
CA SER A 491 -6.14 8.16 34.50
C SER A 491 -5.17 7.27 33.73
N ALA A 492 -3.87 7.46 33.95
CA ALA A 492 -2.87 6.52 33.48
C ALA A 492 -3.01 5.17 34.23
N PRO A 493 -2.82 4.04 33.52
CA PRO A 493 -3.01 2.70 34.07
C PRO A 493 -1.95 2.27 35.09
#